data_AF-A0A0K8VG96-F1
#
_entry.id   AF-A0A0K8VG96-F1
#
_cell.length_a   1.000
_cell.length_b   1.000
_cell.length_c   1.000
_cell.angle_alpha   90.00
_cell.angle_beta   90.00
_cell.angle_gamma   90.00
#
_symmetry.space_group_name_H-M   'P 1'
#
loop_
_entity.id
_entity.type
_entity.pdbx_description
1 polymer ?
#
loop_
_entity_poly.entity_id
_entity_poly.type
_entity_poly.pdbx_seq_one_letter_code
_entity_poly.pdbx_strand_id
1 'polypeptide(L)'
;MSCYITQDDRLQPLLTVNENMHIAADLKLGSNVSYEEKEGRIEDILLLLGLYEHDQTMTMRLSGGQKKRLSIAMELINNPTVMFLDEPTTGLDSSSCTKVLELCKKLAQQGRTIICTIHQPTAKLFQIFDQVYVLSSGNCVYQGSTEKLVPFLQTVDLPCPVYHNPADYIIELACGEYGNDKVDILKSAAGNGSSLAWFDDPSSILRAETLIRKYPIPRKSKKTFFGGYELYQSIIGITASGIYKG
;
A
#
# COMPACT_ATOMS: atom_id res chain seq x y z
N MET A 1 5.27 13.81 -6.22
CA MET A 1 4.72 13.08 -7.38
C MET A 1 4.28 11.71 -6.87
N SER A 2 3.11 11.21 -7.30
CA SER A 2 2.58 9.91 -6.86
C SER A 2 2.58 8.89 -8.00
N CYS A 3 2.62 7.60 -7.68
CA CYS A 3 2.47 6.50 -8.65
C CYS A 3 1.38 5.51 -8.21
N TYR A 4 0.78 4.80 -9.15
CA TYR A 4 -0.22 3.75 -8.90
C TYR A 4 0.15 2.48 -9.65
N ILE A 5 0.21 1.37 -8.93
CA ILE A 5 0.54 0.04 -9.42
C ILE A 5 -0.72 -0.82 -9.34
N THR A 6 -1.18 -1.31 -10.49
CA THR A 6 -2.37 -2.17 -10.59
C THR A 6 -2.13 -3.57 -10.01
N GLN A 7 -3.22 -4.28 -9.74
CA GLN A 7 -3.20 -5.70 -9.36
C GLN A 7 -2.50 -6.53 -10.44
N ASP A 8 -2.96 -6.40 -11.69
CA ASP A 8 -2.37 -7.07 -12.85
C ASP A 8 -1.04 -6.41 -13.28
N ASP A 9 0.02 -7.22 -13.36
CA ASP A 9 1.32 -6.81 -13.89
C ASP A 9 1.27 -6.70 -15.42
N ARG A 10 1.14 -5.49 -15.96
CA ARG A 10 1.14 -5.22 -17.41
C ARG A 10 2.56 -5.11 -17.98
N LEU A 11 3.37 -6.14 -17.76
CA LEU A 11 4.77 -6.19 -18.20
C LEU A 11 4.89 -6.78 -19.61
N GLN A 12 5.89 -6.34 -20.39
CA GLN A 12 6.13 -6.87 -21.74
C GLN A 12 6.85 -8.23 -21.65
N PRO A 13 6.21 -9.35 -22.02
CA PRO A 13 6.72 -10.69 -21.72
C PRO A 13 8.02 -11.04 -22.45
N LEU A 14 8.24 -10.45 -23.63
CA LEU A 14 9.38 -10.73 -24.51
C LEU A 14 10.60 -9.83 -24.23
N LEU A 15 10.47 -8.87 -23.33
CA LEU A 15 11.56 -7.98 -22.95
C LEU A 15 12.24 -8.48 -21.68
N THR A 16 13.54 -8.25 -21.59
CA THR A 16 14.33 -8.51 -20.37
C THR A 16 13.97 -7.51 -19.26
N VAL A 17 14.36 -7.81 -18.03
CA VAL A 17 14.24 -6.87 -16.90
C VAL A 17 14.95 -5.55 -17.22
N ASN A 18 16.18 -5.63 -17.72
CA ASN A 18 16.99 -4.47 -18.11
C ASN A 18 16.29 -3.65 -19.22
N GLU A 19 15.82 -4.29 -20.29
CA GLU A 19 15.10 -3.60 -21.38
C GLU A 19 13.82 -2.88 -20.89
N ASN A 20 13.02 -3.53 -20.03
CA ASN A 20 11.84 -2.88 -19.43
C ASN A 20 12.23 -1.65 -18.62
N MET A 21 13.32 -1.73 -17.84
CA MET A 21 13.81 -0.63 -17.02
C MET A 21 14.33 0.53 -17.87
N HIS A 22 15.06 0.27 -18.94
CA HIS A 22 15.52 1.31 -19.87
C HIS A 22 14.35 2.02 -20.55
N ILE A 23 13.38 1.27 -21.07
CA ILE A 23 12.17 1.86 -21.67
C ILE A 23 11.44 2.74 -20.66
N ALA A 24 11.28 2.26 -19.43
CA ALA A 24 10.66 3.05 -18.38
C ALA A 24 11.48 4.31 -18.06
N ALA A 25 12.81 4.22 -18.00
CA ALA A 25 13.69 5.36 -17.70
C ALA A 25 13.69 6.41 -18.80
N ASP A 26 13.76 6.00 -20.05
CA ASP A 26 13.73 6.91 -21.19
C ASP A 26 12.40 7.66 -21.29
N LEU A 27 11.29 6.98 -21.03
CA LEU A 27 9.95 7.58 -21.07
C LEU A 27 9.68 8.48 -19.85
N LYS A 28 10.17 8.12 -18.67
CA LYS A 28 9.86 8.82 -17.41
C LYS A 28 10.80 9.98 -17.11
N LEU A 29 12.10 9.84 -17.39
CA LEU A 29 13.11 10.85 -17.10
C LEU A 29 13.35 11.79 -18.29
N GLY A 30 12.97 11.38 -19.50
CA GLY A 30 13.16 12.15 -20.72
C GLY A 30 14.63 12.26 -21.15
N SER A 31 14.92 13.23 -22.02
CA SER A 31 16.26 13.46 -22.59
C SER A 31 17.16 14.38 -21.75
N ASN A 32 16.66 14.93 -20.64
CA ASN A 32 17.41 15.83 -19.78
C ASN A 32 18.38 15.12 -18.83
N VAL A 33 18.22 13.79 -18.67
CA VAL A 33 19.06 12.95 -17.83
C VAL A 33 20.00 12.15 -18.72
N SER A 34 21.29 12.13 -18.40
CA SER A 34 22.30 11.42 -19.18
C SER A 34 22.07 9.91 -19.15
N TYR A 35 22.61 9.19 -20.14
CA TYR A 35 22.56 7.74 -20.17
C TYR A 35 23.20 7.13 -18.91
N GLU A 36 24.36 7.63 -18.51
CA GLU A 36 25.10 7.14 -17.34
C GLU A 36 24.31 7.34 -16.03
N GLU A 37 23.62 8.47 -15.89
CA GLU A 37 22.76 8.71 -14.71
C GLU A 37 21.51 7.81 -14.73
N LYS A 38 20.95 7.52 -15.91
CA LYS A 38 19.85 6.53 -16.03
C LYS A 38 20.33 5.13 -15.65
N GLU A 39 21.50 4.72 -16.13
CA GLU A 39 22.08 3.41 -15.84
C GLU A 39 22.28 3.22 -14.33
N GLY A 40 22.93 4.19 -13.68
CA GLY A 40 23.16 4.13 -12.23
C GLY A 40 21.85 4.03 -11.43
N ARG A 41 20.80 4.77 -11.83
CA ARG A 41 19.48 4.66 -11.20
C ARG A 41 18.84 3.30 -11.43
N ILE A 42 18.96 2.73 -12.63
CA ILE A 42 18.41 1.40 -12.94
C ILE A 42 19.10 0.34 -12.08
N GLU A 43 20.43 0.38 -12.02
CA GLU A 43 21.23 -0.54 -11.21
C GLU A 43 20.86 -0.46 -9.72
N ASP A 44 20.81 0.74 -9.14
CA ASP A 44 20.42 0.98 -7.74
C ASP A 44 19.04 0.40 -7.43
N ILE A 45 18.07 0.62 -8.32
CA ILE A 45 16.71 0.09 -8.18
C ILE A 45 16.73 -1.44 -8.28
N LEU A 46 17.39 -2.02 -9.28
CA LEU A 46 17.44 -3.49 -9.43
C LEU A 46 18.13 -4.17 -8.25
N LEU A 47 19.16 -3.57 -7.67
CA LEU A 47 19.80 -4.04 -6.45
C LEU A 47 18.84 -3.95 -5.25
N LEU A 48 18.18 -2.81 -5.05
CA LEU A 48 17.23 -2.59 -3.96
C LEU A 48 16.09 -3.62 -3.97
N LEU A 49 15.57 -3.95 -5.14
CA LEU A 49 14.50 -4.93 -5.30
C LEU A 49 14.99 -6.38 -5.38
N GLY A 50 16.30 -6.63 -5.37
CA GLY A 50 16.86 -7.98 -5.53
C GLY A 50 16.47 -8.61 -6.87
N LEU A 51 16.58 -7.83 -7.93
CA LEU A 51 16.36 -8.20 -9.34
C LEU A 51 17.63 -8.08 -10.20
N TYR A 52 18.74 -7.59 -9.63
CA TYR A 52 20.00 -7.38 -10.36
C TYR A 52 20.52 -8.67 -11.03
N GLU A 53 20.48 -9.81 -10.33
CA GLU A 53 20.89 -11.11 -10.91
C GLU A 53 19.97 -11.61 -12.05
N HIS A 54 18.86 -10.91 -12.28
CA HIS A 54 17.84 -11.27 -13.27
C HIS A 54 17.71 -10.20 -14.36
N ASP A 55 18.65 -9.27 -14.45
CA ASP A 55 18.65 -8.14 -15.41
C ASP A 55 18.47 -8.61 -16.88
N GLN A 56 19.15 -9.68 -17.29
CA GLN A 56 19.07 -10.27 -18.63
C GLN A 56 17.96 -11.34 -18.75
N THR A 57 17.17 -11.55 -17.70
CA THR A 57 16.07 -12.55 -17.73
C THR A 57 14.85 -11.96 -18.43
N MET A 58 14.32 -12.68 -19.43
CA MET A 58 13.04 -12.33 -20.05
C MET A 58 11.91 -12.32 -19.03
N THR A 59 11.06 -11.30 -19.08
CA THR A 59 9.93 -11.09 -18.17
C THR A 59 9.01 -12.31 -18.07
N MET A 60 8.75 -13.00 -19.18
CA MET A 60 7.93 -14.23 -19.18
C MET A 60 8.48 -15.35 -18.29
N ARG A 61 9.79 -15.37 -18.03
CA ARG A 61 10.49 -16.38 -17.21
C ARG A 61 10.58 -16.01 -15.73
N LEU A 62 10.16 -14.79 -15.36
CA LEU A 62 10.13 -14.35 -13.97
C LEU A 62 8.99 -15.04 -13.20
N SER A 63 9.24 -15.34 -11.93
CA SER A 63 8.19 -15.75 -10.99
C SER A 63 7.20 -14.60 -10.77
N GLY A 64 6.00 -14.91 -10.26
CA GLY A 64 5.00 -13.87 -9.93
C GLY A 64 5.55 -12.78 -9.02
N GLY A 65 6.29 -13.18 -7.97
CA GLY A 65 6.89 -12.22 -7.04
C GLY A 65 8.03 -11.38 -7.67
N GLN A 66 8.74 -11.93 -8.65
CA GLN A 66 9.72 -11.17 -9.43
C GLN A 66 9.04 -10.18 -10.39
N LYS A 67 7.96 -10.60 -11.07
CA LYS A 67 7.15 -9.71 -11.91
C LYS A 67 6.60 -8.55 -11.09
N LYS A 68 6.02 -8.82 -9.93
CA LYS A 68 5.48 -7.76 -9.08
C LYS A 68 6.56 -6.78 -8.60
N ARG A 69 7.74 -7.29 -8.24
CA ARG A 69 8.89 -6.43 -7.93
C ARG A 69 9.32 -5.62 -9.17
N LEU A 70 9.35 -6.19 -10.37
CA LEU A 70 9.66 -5.43 -11.58
C LEU A 70 8.66 -4.29 -11.83
N SER A 71 7.35 -4.54 -11.64
CA SER A 71 6.33 -3.49 -11.72
C SER A 71 6.59 -2.34 -10.74
N ILE A 72 7.03 -2.65 -9.52
CA ILE A 72 7.44 -1.65 -8.52
C ILE A 72 8.72 -0.91 -8.97
N ALA A 73 9.73 -1.64 -9.48
CA ALA A 73 10.99 -1.07 -9.97
C ALA A 73 10.76 -0.03 -11.07
N MET A 74 9.91 -0.34 -12.04
CA MET A 74 9.57 0.57 -13.13
C MET A 74 8.93 1.87 -12.63
N GLU A 75 8.13 1.82 -11.56
CA GLU A 75 7.55 3.02 -10.93
C GLU A 75 8.54 3.81 -10.09
N LEU A 76 9.55 3.15 -9.51
CA LEU A 76 10.56 3.81 -8.68
C LEU A 76 11.54 4.68 -9.47
N ILE A 77 11.62 4.55 -10.80
CA ILE A 77 12.50 5.39 -11.63
C ILE A 77 12.21 6.90 -11.46
N ASN A 78 10.93 7.26 -11.26
CA ASN A 78 10.52 8.64 -10.99
C ASN A 78 10.72 9.09 -9.54
N ASN A 79 11.26 8.22 -8.69
CA ASN A 79 11.40 8.41 -7.25
C ASN A 79 10.14 9.03 -6.60
N PRO A 80 8.95 8.39 -6.74
CA PRO A 80 7.71 8.93 -6.22
C PRO A 80 7.74 9.01 -4.70
N THR A 81 7.16 10.08 -4.15
CA THR A 81 7.05 10.28 -2.70
C THR A 81 5.84 9.55 -2.11
N VAL A 82 4.85 9.21 -2.94
CA VAL A 82 3.64 8.49 -2.58
C VAL A 82 3.39 7.38 -3.59
N MET A 83 3.20 6.14 -3.11
CA MET A 83 2.97 4.97 -3.94
C MET A 83 1.66 4.30 -3.54
N PHE A 84 0.82 4.00 -4.54
CA PHE A 84 -0.39 3.23 -4.36
C PHE A 84 -0.23 1.85 -5.00
N LEU A 85 -0.51 0.77 -4.27
CA LEU A 85 -0.42 -0.60 -4.78
C LEU A 85 -1.76 -1.29 -4.60
N ASP A 86 -2.37 -1.68 -5.71
CA ASP A 86 -3.58 -2.48 -5.68
C ASP A 86 -3.21 -3.96 -5.54
N GLU A 87 -3.68 -4.58 -4.46
CA GLU A 87 -3.56 -6.00 -4.17
C GLU A 87 -2.17 -6.60 -4.46
N PRO A 88 -1.07 -6.08 -3.85
CA PRO A 88 0.26 -6.44 -4.28
C PRO A 88 0.68 -7.87 -3.93
N THR A 89 -0.12 -8.58 -3.13
CA THR A 89 0.13 -9.94 -2.68
C THR A 89 -0.72 -10.98 -3.42
N THR A 90 -1.64 -10.57 -4.29
CA THR A 90 -2.56 -11.49 -4.95
C THR A 90 -1.84 -12.38 -5.96
N GLY A 91 -2.12 -13.69 -5.92
CA GLY A 91 -1.50 -14.69 -6.79
C GLY A 91 -0.04 -15.04 -6.45
N LEU A 92 0.48 -14.55 -5.32
CA LEU A 92 1.83 -14.85 -4.84
C LEU A 92 1.83 -15.95 -3.78
N ASP A 93 2.92 -16.72 -3.70
CA ASP A 93 3.18 -17.61 -2.58
C ASP A 93 3.59 -16.81 -1.33
N SER A 94 3.47 -17.44 -0.15
CA SER A 94 3.70 -16.77 1.15
C SER A 94 5.09 -16.13 1.28
N SER A 95 6.12 -16.75 0.70
CA SER A 95 7.48 -16.22 0.68
C SER A 95 7.58 -14.95 -0.17
N SER A 96 6.98 -14.98 -1.37
CA SER A 96 6.95 -13.81 -2.26
C SER A 96 6.11 -12.66 -1.68
N CYS A 97 4.96 -12.93 -1.06
CA CYS A 97 4.16 -11.92 -0.36
C CYS A 97 4.99 -11.20 0.70
N THR A 98 5.69 -11.96 1.53
CA THR A 98 6.54 -11.41 2.60
C THR A 98 7.62 -10.51 2.02
N LYS A 99 8.33 -10.96 0.98
CA LYS A 99 9.38 -10.17 0.32
C LYS A 99 8.87 -8.86 -0.27
N VAL A 100 7.69 -8.88 -0.92
CA VAL A 100 7.07 -7.68 -1.50
C VAL A 100 6.68 -6.69 -0.41
N LEU A 101 6.08 -7.15 0.69
CA LEU A 101 5.66 -6.28 1.79
C LEU A 101 6.85 -5.74 2.59
N GLU A 102 7.89 -6.55 2.82
CA GLU A 102 9.15 -6.08 3.43
C GLU A 102 9.85 -5.04 2.57
N LEU A 103 9.84 -5.21 1.23
CA LEU A 103 10.34 -4.19 0.31
C LEU A 103 9.54 -2.88 0.44
N CYS A 104 8.21 -2.97 0.47
CA CYS A 104 7.36 -1.79 0.71
C CYS A 104 7.73 -1.12 2.05
N LYS A 105 7.90 -1.91 3.12
CA LYS A 105 8.30 -1.38 4.43
C LYS A 105 9.63 -0.63 4.36
N LYS A 106 10.64 -1.19 3.68
CA LYS A 106 11.95 -0.54 3.47
C LYS A 106 11.82 0.76 2.68
N LEU A 107 11.03 0.75 1.60
CA LEU A 107 10.77 1.94 0.80
C LEU A 107 10.08 3.04 1.63
N ALA A 108 9.18 2.66 2.53
CA ALA A 108 8.50 3.59 3.42
C ALA A 108 9.46 4.20 4.45
N GLN A 109 10.33 3.38 5.05
CA GLN A 109 11.39 3.83 5.97
C GLN A 109 12.40 4.80 5.32
N GLN A 110 12.56 4.74 4.00
CA GLN A 110 13.37 5.69 3.22
C GLN A 110 12.64 7.02 2.95
N GLY A 111 11.47 7.24 3.54
CA GLY A 111 10.72 8.47 3.41
C GLY A 111 9.74 8.48 2.24
N ARG A 112 9.03 7.35 2.02
CA ARG A 112 7.93 7.27 1.05
C ARG A 112 6.64 6.90 1.74
N THR A 113 5.52 7.48 1.32
CA THR A 113 4.21 7.03 1.78
C THR A 113 3.76 5.89 0.88
N ILE A 114 3.40 4.76 1.45
CA ILE A 114 2.93 3.61 0.68
C ILE A 114 1.52 3.28 1.13
N ILE A 115 0.60 3.19 0.17
CA ILE A 115 -0.79 2.86 0.41
C ILE A 115 -1.09 1.62 -0.40
N CYS A 116 -1.57 0.55 0.24
CA CYS A 116 -1.91 -0.67 -0.50
C CYS A 116 -3.21 -1.30 -0.04
N THR A 117 -3.88 -2.00 -0.95
CA THR A 117 -5.03 -2.85 -0.62
C THR A 117 -4.55 -4.28 -0.38
N ILE A 118 -5.04 -4.93 0.68
CA ILE A 118 -4.68 -6.32 0.99
C ILE A 118 -5.94 -7.12 1.31
N HIS A 119 -6.11 -8.24 0.62
CA HIS A 119 -7.15 -9.22 0.93
C HIS A 119 -6.61 -10.23 1.94
N GLN A 120 -7.26 -10.29 3.11
CA GLN A 120 -7.05 -11.32 4.14
C GLN A 120 -5.56 -11.59 4.45
N PRO A 121 -4.84 -10.62 5.04
CA PRO A 121 -3.45 -10.82 5.41
C PRO A 121 -3.33 -11.85 6.53
N THR A 122 -2.33 -12.73 6.42
CA THR A 122 -1.94 -13.58 7.55
C THR A 122 -1.51 -12.71 8.74
N ALA A 123 -1.65 -13.23 9.96
CA ALA A 123 -1.25 -12.51 11.18
C ALA A 123 0.19 -11.97 11.11
N LYS A 124 1.12 -12.73 10.51
CA LYS A 124 2.50 -12.30 10.30
C LYS A 124 2.61 -11.09 9.37
N LEU A 125 1.89 -11.10 8.24
CA LEU A 125 1.94 -9.99 7.29
C LEU A 125 1.23 -8.76 7.85
N PHE A 126 0.14 -8.96 8.59
CA PHE A 126 -0.61 -7.89 9.23
C PHE A 126 0.28 -7.03 10.15
N GLN A 127 1.24 -7.62 10.85
CA GLN A 127 2.17 -6.89 11.75
C GLN A 127 3.20 -6.01 11.03
N ILE A 128 3.39 -6.15 9.71
CA ILE A 128 4.39 -5.33 8.97
C ILE A 128 3.93 -3.87 8.86
N PHE A 129 2.62 -3.66 8.88
CA PHE A 129 2.01 -2.39 8.54
C PHE A 129 1.96 -1.43 9.73
N ASP A 130 2.20 -0.15 9.43
CA ASP A 130 2.15 0.91 10.46
C ASP A 130 0.69 1.26 10.78
N GLN A 131 -0.15 1.38 9.75
CA GLN A 131 -1.54 1.81 9.87
C GLN A 131 -2.46 0.92 9.04
N VAL A 132 -3.66 0.71 9.56
CA VAL A 132 -4.71 -0.09 8.95
C VAL A 132 -5.97 0.76 8.87
N TYR A 133 -6.60 0.72 7.71
CA TYR A 133 -7.87 1.35 7.42
C TYR A 133 -8.83 0.29 6.91
N VAL A 134 -9.82 -0.09 7.72
CA VAL A 134 -10.79 -1.14 7.38
C VAL A 134 -12.08 -0.51 6.86
N LEU A 135 -12.53 -0.97 5.70
CA LEU A 135 -13.75 -0.54 5.03
C LEU A 135 -14.80 -1.65 5.01
N SER A 136 -16.05 -1.29 5.27
CA SER A 136 -17.24 -2.12 5.01
C SER A 136 -18.32 -1.28 4.34
N SER A 137 -18.79 -1.72 3.17
CA SER A 137 -19.88 -1.06 2.43
C SER A 137 -19.72 0.46 2.28
N GLY A 138 -18.49 0.92 2.02
CA GLY A 138 -18.13 2.34 1.89
C GLY A 138 -17.97 3.11 3.20
N ASN A 139 -18.14 2.47 4.35
CA ASN A 139 -17.91 3.06 5.68
C ASN A 139 -16.60 2.56 6.28
N CYS A 140 -15.91 3.42 7.02
CA CYS A 140 -14.75 3.03 7.82
C CYS A 140 -15.22 2.41 9.13
N VAL A 141 -14.78 1.18 9.38
CA VAL A 141 -15.09 0.42 10.61
C VAL A 141 -13.91 0.33 11.56
N TYR A 142 -12.70 0.63 11.07
CA TYR A 142 -11.50 0.80 11.89
C TYR A 142 -10.47 1.66 11.17
N GLN A 143 -9.77 2.50 11.92
CA GLN A 143 -8.60 3.24 11.46
C GLN A 143 -7.62 3.41 12.61
N GLY A 144 -6.40 2.91 12.45
CA GLY A 144 -5.37 3.01 13.47
C GLY A 144 -4.22 2.05 13.25
N SER A 145 -3.32 1.95 14.23
CA SER A 145 -2.19 1.02 14.16
C SER A 145 -2.63 -0.44 14.29
N THR A 146 -1.80 -1.34 13.82
CA THR A 146 -2.05 -2.80 13.89
C THR A 146 -2.14 -3.28 15.34
N GLU A 147 -1.31 -2.71 16.23
CA GLU A 147 -1.25 -3.05 17.66
C GLU A 147 -2.52 -2.62 18.42
N LYS A 148 -3.16 -1.54 17.98
CA LYS A 148 -4.34 -0.96 18.63
C LYS A 148 -5.68 -1.60 18.22
N LEU A 149 -5.66 -2.52 17.24
CA LEU A 149 -6.88 -3.17 16.75
C LEU A 149 -7.56 -4.03 17.84
N VAL A 150 -6.79 -4.84 18.57
CA VAL A 150 -7.35 -5.71 19.62
C VAL A 150 -7.90 -4.89 20.79
N PRO A 151 -7.19 -3.88 21.33
CA PRO A 151 -7.75 -2.94 22.30
C PRO A 151 -9.02 -2.23 21.80
N PHE A 152 -9.07 -1.78 20.55
CA PHE A 152 -10.27 -1.18 19.97
C PHE A 152 -11.47 -2.12 20.01
N LEU A 153 -11.28 -3.36 19.55
CA LEU A 153 -12.30 -4.39 19.56
C LEU A 153 -12.84 -4.70 20.97
N GLN A 154 -11.99 -4.62 22.00
CA GLN A 154 -12.42 -4.76 23.39
C GLN A 154 -13.33 -3.62 23.85
N THR A 155 -13.14 -2.38 23.39
CA THR A 155 -13.98 -1.24 23.80
C THR A 155 -15.41 -1.28 23.26
N VAL A 156 -15.65 -2.09 22.23
CA VAL A 156 -16.96 -2.27 21.59
C VAL A 156 -17.60 -3.62 21.94
N ASP A 157 -17.10 -4.28 22.98
CA ASP A 157 -17.57 -5.61 23.44
C ASP A 157 -17.48 -6.71 22.35
N LEU A 158 -16.50 -6.60 21.45
CA LEU A 158 -16.19 -7.59 20.41
C LEU A 158 -14.77 -8.15 20.56
N PRO A 159 -14.42 -8.80 21.68
CA PRO A 159 -13.05 -9.25 21.91
C PRO A 159 -12.62 -10.32 20.89
N CYS A 160 -11.47 -10.09 20.24
CA CYS A 160 -10.87 -11.08 19.34
C CYS A 160 -10.42 -12.32 20.13
N PRO A 161 -10.83 -13.55 19.74
CA PRO A 161 -10.33 -14.77 20.37
C PRO A 161 -8.82 -14.92 20.19
N VAL A 162 -8.13 -15.49 21.20
CA VAL A 162 -6.66 -15.63 21.22
C VAL A 162 -6.12 -16.51 20.08
N TYR A 163 -6.91 -17.49 19.65
CA TYR A 163 -6.58 -18.40 18.55
C TYR A 163 -7.01 -17.88 17.18
N HIS A 164 -7.56 -16.66 17.11
CA HIS A 164 -8.04 -16.05 15.87
C HIS A 164 -7.08 -14.95 15.42
N ASN A 165 -6.82 -14.88 14.11
CA ASN A 165 -6.07 -13.76 13.54
C ASN A 165 -6.91 -12.48 13.67
N PRO A 166 -6.39 -11.40 14.30
CA PRO A 166 -7.13 -10.14 14.43
C PRO A 166 -7.54 -9.53 13.08
N ALA A 167 -6.72 -9.72 12.05
CA ALA A 167 -7.02 -9.22 10.70
C ALA A 167 -8.21 -9.95 10.08
N ASP A 168 -8.27 -11.28 10.22
CA ASP A 168 -9.40 -12.07 9.72
C ASP A 168 -10.66 -11.73 10.53
N TYR A 169 -10.54 -11.61 11.86
CA TYR A 169 -11.67 -11.30 12.73
C TYR A 169 -12.34 -9.97 12.38
N ILE A 170 -11.57 -8.89 12.20
CA ILE A 170 -12.15 -7.59 11.81
C ILE A 170 -12.75 -7.63 10.40
N ILE A 171 -12.19 -8.43 9.47
CA ILE A 171 -12.75 -8.61 8.12
C ILE A 171 -14.09 -9.36 8.19
N GLU A 172 -14.18 -10.45 8.94
CA GLU A 172 -15.42 -11.23 9.12
C GLU A 172 -16.55 -10.38 9.75
N LEU A 173 -16.20 -9.59 10.78
CA LEU A 173 -17.11 -8.61 11.38
C LEU A 173 -17.58 -7.58 10.35
N ALA A 174 -16.64 -7.06 9.55
CA ALA A 174 -16.91 -6.06 8.53
C ALA A 174 -17.70 -6.62 7.33
N CYS A 175 -17.59 -7.92 7.04
CA CYS A 175 -18.39 -8.63 6.04
C CYS A 175 -19.81 -8.98 6.54
N GLY A 176 -20.11 -8.76 7.83
CA GLY A 176 -21.41 -9.08 8.42
C GLY A 176 -21.60 -10.56 8.72
N GLU A 177 -20.53 -11.37 8.76
CA GLU A 177 -20.62 -12.82 9.04
C GLU A 177 -21.17 -13.10 10.44
N TYR A 178 -20.98 -12.15 11.36
CA TYR A 178 -21.48 -12.20 12.73
C TYR A 178 -22.72 -11.32 12.97
N GLY A 179 -23.37 -10.83 11.91
CA GLY A 179 -24.51 -9.91 11.99
C GLY A 179 -24.16 -8.49 11.53
N ASN A 180 -25.11 -7.84 10.85
CA ASN A 180 -24.94 -6.49 10.30
C ASN A 180 -24.93 -5.40 11.40
N ASP A 181 -25.53 -5.68 12.55
CA ASP A 181 -25.53 -4.82 13.73
C ASP A 181 -24.10 -4.49 14.20
N LYS A 182 -23.16 -5.44 14.06
CA LYS A 182 -21.77 -5.26 14.45
C LYS A 182 -21.04 -4.24 13.56
N VAL A 183 -21.40 -4.18 12.28
CA VAL A 183 -20.84 -3.18 11.34
C VAL A 183 -21.21 -1.77 11.80
N ASP A 184 -22.44 -1.55 12.24
CA ASP A 184 -22.91 -0.27 12.74
C ASP A 184 -22.24 0.14 14.06
N ILE A 185 -21.99 -0.83 14.96
CA ILE A 185 -21.23 -0.62 16.20
C ILE A 185 -19.81 -0.17 15.88
N LEU A 186 -19.10 -0.91 15.00
CA LEU A 186 -17.72 -0.60 14.62
C LEU A 186 -17.62 0.76 13.91
N LYS A 187 -18.54 1.05 12.99
CA LYS A 187 -18.63 2.34 12.30
C LYS A 187 -18.80 3.49 13.30
N SER A 188 -19.69 3.32 14.29
CA SER A 188 -19.95 4.34 15.31
C SER A 188 -18.73 4.57 16.19
N ALA A 189 -18.05 3.49 16.60
CA ALA A 189 -16.84 3.56 17.43
C ALA A 189 -15.62 4.15 16.67
N ALA A 190 -15.48 3.86 15.38
CA ALA A 190 -14.45 4.44 14.52
C ALA A 190 -14.76 5.88 14.10
N GLY A 191 -15.98 6.38 14.36
CA GLY A 191 -16.45 7.67 13.87
C GLY A 191 -16.43 7.75 12.35
N ASN A 192 -16.62 6.62 11.65
CA ASN A 192 -16.47 6.52 10.20
C ASN A 192 -15.16 7.14 9.67
N GLY A 193 -14.03 6.92 10.37
CA GLY A 193 -12.70 7.42 9.99
C GLY A 193 -12.39 8.83 10.51
N SER A 194 -13.23 9.41 11.37
CA SER A 194 -12.92 10.67 12.06
C SER A 194 -12.13 10.47 13.35
N SER A 195 -12.13 9.25 13.91
CA SER A 195 -11.46 8.95 15.18
C SER A 195 -9.95 8.79 14.98
N LEU A 196 -9.17 9.61 15.70
CA LEU A 196 -7.70 9.51 15.72
C LEU A 196 -7.17 8.78 16.97
N ALA A 197 -8.05 8.26 17.82
CA ALA A 197 -7.67 7.67 19.11
C ALA A 197 -6.78 6.41 18.97
N TRP A 198 -6.90 5.72 17.83
CA TRP A 198 -6.26 4.43 17.58
C TRP A 198 -4.97 4.55 16.77
N PHE A 199 -4.45 5.76 16.58
CA PHE A 199 -3.10 5.99 16.04
C PHE A 199 -2.08 6.04 17.16
N ASP A 200 -0.84 5.61 16.91
CA ASP A 200 0.22 5.61 17.93
C ASP A 200 0.59 7.01 18.39
N ASP A 201 0.63 7.97 17.46
CA ASP A 201 0.80 9.40 17.75
C ASP A 201 -0.31 10.23 17.09
N PRO A 202 -1.43 10.47 17.80
CA PRO A 202 -2.53 11.29 17.28
C PRO A 202 -2.16 12.76 17.08
N SER A 203 -1.10 13.25 17.74
CA SER A 203 -0.75 14.67 17.76
C SER A 203 -0.02 15.12 16.48
N SER A 204 0.70 14.21 15.84
CA SER A 204 1.33 14.44 14.54
C SER A 204 0.37 14.39 13.36
N ILE A 205 -0.87 13.96 13.57
CA ILE A 205 -1.86 13.82 12.51
C ILE A 205 -2.64 15.11 12.36
N LEU A 206 -2.41 15.80 11.24
CA LEU A 206 -3.21 16.95 10.86
C LEU A 206 -4.62 16.49 10.47
N ARG A 207 -5.64 17.06 11.13
CA ARG A 207 -7.04 16.80 10.79
C ARG A 207 -7.33 17.16 9.33
N ALA A 208 -8.21 16.38 8.70
CA ALA A 208 -8.61 16.60 7.31
C ALA A 208 -9.11 18.03 7.05
N GLU A 209 -9.86 18.62 7.97
CA GLU A 209 -10.33 20.01 7.89
C GLU A 209 -9.16 21.02 7.84
N THR A 210 -8.14 20.81 8.67
CA THR A 210 -6.91 21.62 8.70
C THR A 210 -6.13 21.46 7.40
N LEU A 211 -6.02 20.22 6.89
CA LEU A 211 -5.34 19.93 5.63
C LEU A 211 -6.09 20.52 4.43
N ILE A 212 -7.42 20.41 4.37
CA ILE A 212 -8.24 21.00 3.31
C ILE A 212 -8.17 22.53 3.36
N ARG A 213 -8.08 23.14 4.55
CA ARG A 213 -7.84 24.58 4.68
C ARG A 213 -6.44 24.99 4.23
N LYS A 214 -5.41 24.22 4.60
CA LYS A 214 -4.01 24.47 4.27
C LYS A 214 -3.69 24.21 2.80
N TYR A 215 -4.31 23.18 2.22
CA TYR A 215 -4.16 22.72 0.85
C TYR A 215 -5.55 22.49 0.23
N PRO A 216 -6.29 23.57 -0.08
CA PRO A 216 -7.62 23.45 -0.68
C PRO A 216 -7.53 22.68 -1.97
N ILE A 217 -8.30 21.58 -2.06
CA ILE A 217 -8.36 20.74 -3.26
C ILE A 217 -8.93 21.62 -4.39
N PRO A 218 -8.14 21.95 -5.41
CA PRO A 218 -8.61 22.83 -6.47
C PRO A 218 -9.72 22.10 -7.25
N ARG A 219 -10.94 22.64 -7.24
CA ARG A 219 -11.95 22.24 -8.23
C ARG A 219 -11.39 22.60 -9.60
N LYS A 220 -11.20 21.60 -10.47
CA LYS A 220 -10.45 21.68 -11.74
C LYS A 220 -10.52 23.05 -12.43
N SER A 221 -9.39 23.76 -12.44
CA SER A 221 -8.74 24.30 -13.64
C SER A 221 -7.22 24.29 -13.42
N LYS A 222 -6.47 24.10 -14.50
CA LYS A 222 -5.09 23.56 -14.56
C LYS A 222 -4.02 24.38 -13.80
N LYS A 223 -3.00 23.62 -13.35
CA LYS A 223 -1.55 23.88 -13.20
C LYS A 223 -0.94 24.24 -11.80
N THR A 224 -0.19 23.24 -11.32
CA THR A 224 1.21 23.19 -10.78
C THR A 224 1.67 23.81 -9.45
N PHE A 225 2.12 22.90 -8.56
CA PHE A 225 3.27 22.90 -7.60
C PHE A 225 3.23 23.86 -6.37
N PHE A 226 3.86 23.66 -5.20
CA PHE A 226 5.01 22.87 -4.68
C PHE A 226 4.86 22.58 -3.16
N GLY A 227 5.44 21.46 -2.66
CA GLY A 227 6.29 21.35 -1.46
C GLY A 227 5.72 21.36 -0.02
N GLY A 228 6.03 20.31 0.76
CA GLY A 228 5.98 20.28 2.24
C GLY A 228 6.01 18.86 2.82
N TYR A 229 7.06 18.51 3.56
CA TYR A 229 7.32 17.18 4.16
C TYR A 229 6.55 16.97 5.47
N GLU A 230 5.97 15.79 5.70
CA GLU A 230 5.61 15.25 7.02
C GLU A 230 5.39 13.72 6.94
N LEU A 231 5.78 13.05 8.04
CA LEU A 231 5.75 11.61 8.38
C LEU A 231 5.23 10.59 7.35
N TYR A 232 6.11 9.63 7.02
CA TYR A 232 5.89 8.58 6.05
C TYR A 232 5.38 7.30 6.73
N GLN A 233 4.14 6.91 6.43
CA GLN A 233 3.50 5.71 6.95
C GLN A 233 3.14 4.76 5.81
N SER A 234 3.23 3.46 6.06
CA SER A 234 2.51 2.48 5.25
C SER A 234 1.07 2.39 5.74
N ILE A 235 0.09 2.65 4.86
CA ILE A 235 -1.35 2.56 5.16
C ILE A 235 -1.92 1.40 4.35
N ILE A 236 -2.48 0.41 5.03
CA ILE A 236 -3.31 -0.59 4.35
C ILE A 236 -4.74 -0.08 4.24
N GLY A 237 -5.32 -0.10 3.05
CA GLY A 237 -6.77 -0.21 2.88
C GLY A 237 -7.17 -1.68 2.92
N ILE A 238 -7.63 -2.17 4.08
CA ILE A 238 -8.29 -3.47 4.15
C ILE A 238 -9.75 -3.24 3.77
N THR A 239 -10.16 -3.72 2.61
CA THR A 239 -11.56 -3.63 2.17
C THR A 239 -12.26 -4.96 2.45
N ALA A 240 -13.17 -4.96 3.43
CA ALA A 240 -14.13 -6.03 3.64
C ALA A 240 -15.33 -5.76 2.73
N SER A 241 -15.19 -6.24 1.51
CA SER A 241 -16.22 -6.13 0.49
C SER A 241 -16.35 -7.51 -0.14
N GLY A 242 -17.47 -8.17 0.11
CA GLY A 242 -17.88 -9.41 -0.57
C GLY A 242 -18.19 -9.22 -2.07
N ILE A 243 -17.45 -8.34 -2.76
CA ILE A 243 -17.57 -8.10 -4.20
C ILE A 243 -16.51 -8.94 -4.91
N TYR A 244 -16.66 -10.26 -4.85
CA TYR A 244 -16.29 -11.21 -5.92
C TYR A 244 -17.01 -12.54 -5.63
N LYS A 245 -18.34 -12.51 -5.48
CA LYS A 245 -19.18 -13.64 -5.88
C LYS A 245 -19.70 -13.33 -7.27
N GLY A 246 -18.88 -13.64 -8.27
CA GLY A 246 -19.28 -13.85 -9.66
C GLY A 246 -19.14 -15.33 -9.96
#